data_AF-A0A538P1U9-F1
#
_entry.id   AF-A0A538P1U9-F1
#
_cell.length_a   1.000
_cell.length_b   1.000
_cell.length_c   1.000
_cell.angle_alpha   90.00
_cell.angle_beta   90.00
_cell.angle_gamma   90.00
#
_symmetry.space_group_name_H-M   'P 1'
#
loop_
_entity.id
_entity.type
_entity.pdbx_description
1 polymer ?
#
loop_
_entity_poly.entity_id
_entity_poly.type
_entity_poly.pdbx_seq_one_letter_code
_entity_poly.pdbx_strand_id
1 'polypeptide(L)'
;MEHLGRQAVPQTSVQVLQTSASVGPQIFLAILAVFVAPVTEELLFRGILYPFIKQRGYPNLALWGTAVLFGALHLNLMTFVPLTFLGVVLAWLYDTTDNLAAPIFAHSLFNLANFFRAVWEPQF
;
A
#
# COMPACT_ATOMS: atom_id res chain seq x y z
N MET A 1 -29.83 15.51 -5.81
CA MET A 1 -28.53 15.63 -5.09
C MET A 1 -28.22 14.26 -4.51
N GLU A 2 -28.00 13.30 -5.41
CA GLU A 2 -28.07 11.87 -5.17
C GLU A 2 -26.79 11.26 -5.77
N HIS A 3 -26.12 10.38 -5.00
CA HIS A 3 -25.04 9.49 -5.45
C HIS A 3 -23.59 10.03 -5.54
N LEU A 4 -23.10 10.74 -4.53
CA LEU A 4 -21.66 10.72 -4.19
C LEU A 4 -21.25 9.46 -3.38
N GLY A 5 -22.08 8.41 -3.40
CA GLY A 5 -21.77 7.10 -2.84
C GLY A 5 -20.98 6.24 -3.83
N ARG A 6 -19.85 6.74 -4.36
CA ARG A 6 -18.92 5.87 -5.10
C ARG A 6 -18.19 5.00 -4.08
N GLN A 7 -18.80 3.86 -3.76
CA GLN A 7 -18.09 2.79 -3.07
C GLN A 7 -16.84 2.47 -3.91
N ALA A 8 -15.67 2.55 -3.28
CA ALA A 8 -14.43 2.20 -3.94
C ALA A 8 -14.58 0.77 -4.44
N VAL A 9 -14.38 0.53 -5.75
CA VAL A 9 -14.38 -0.83 -6.29
C VAL A 9 -13.32 -1.61 -5.50
N PRO A 10 -13.69 -2.60 -4.69
CA PRO A 10 -12.74 -3.29 -3.85
C PRO A 10 -11.73 -4.01 -4.73
N GLN A 11 -10.46 -4.01 -4.33
CA GLN A 11 -9.48 -4.88 -4.96
C GLN A 11 -9.93 -6.34 -4.78
N THR A 12 -9.62 -7.21 -5.73
CA THR A 12 -10.09 -8.61 -5.73
C THR A 12 -9.82 -9.32 -4.39
N SER A 13 -8.66 -9.06 -3.76
CA SER A 13 -8.32 -9.59 -2.44
C SER A 13 -9.26 -9.12 -1.34
N VAL A 14 -9.65 -7.84 -1.35
CA VAL A 14 -10.62 -7.25 -0.41
C VAL A 14 -12.00 -7.82 -0.65
N GLN A 15 -12.41 -7.99 -1.91
CA GLN A 15 -13.70 -8.60 -2.25
C GLN A 15 -13.77 -10.03 -1.75
N VAL A 16 -12.73 -10.85 -1.98
CA VAL A 16 -12.65 -12.23 -1.47
C VAL A 16 -12.71 -12.24 0.05
N LEU A 17 -12.01 -11.33 0.74
CA LEU A 17 -12.04 -11.22 2.20
C LEU A 17 -13.46 -10.94 2.71
N GLN A 18 -14.15 -9.97 2.10
CA GLN A 18 -15.50 -9.55 2.49
C GLN A 18 -16.56 -10.62 2.22
N THR A 19 -16.39 -11.46 1.20
CA THR A 19 -17.31 -12.56 0.88
C THR A 19 -16.97 -13.88 1.59
N SER A 20 -15.79 -13.98 2.23
CA SER A 20 -15.34 -15.21 2.88
C SER A 20 -15.96 -15.36 4.27
N ALA A 21 -16.83 -16.38 4.43
CA ALA A 21 -17.45 -16.71 5.71
C ALA A 21 -16.54 -17.51 6.67
N SER A 22 -15.37 -17.97 6.22
CA SER A 22 -14.47 -18.83 6.99
C SER A 22 -13.18 -18.11 7.42
N VAL A 23 -12.75 -18.37 8.66
CA VAL A 23 -11.58 -17.74 9.29
C VAL A 23 -10.26 -18.13 8.63
N GLY A 24 -10.17 -19.34 8.06
CA GLY A 24 -8.94 -19.84 7.43
C GLY A 24 -8.43 -18.97 6.26
N PRO A 25 -9.24 -18.74 5.21
CA PRO A 25 -8.90 -17.83 4.12
C PRO A 25 -8.60 -16.40 4.57
N GLN A 26 -9.30 -15.90 5.60
CA GLN A 26 -9.05 -14.56 6.14
C GLN A 26 -7.64 -14.46 6.74
N ILE A 27 -7.22 -15.44 7.54
CA ILE A 27 -5.85 -15.49 8.09
C ILE A 27 -4.81 -15.56 6.97
N PHE A 28 -5.03 -16.39 5.95
CA PHE A 28 -4.12 -16.50 4.82
C PHE A 28 -3.97 -15.16 4.07
N LEU A 29 -5.08 -14.49 3.77
CA LEU A 29 -5.07 -13.18 3.14
C LEU A 29 -4.43 -12.11 4.04
N ALA A 30 -4.62 -12.18 5.35
CA ALA A 30 -3.96 -11.29 6.31
C ALA A 30 -2.43 -11.42 6.21
N ILE A 31 -1.91 -12.66 6.19
CA ILE A 31 -0.47 -12.89 6.09
C ILE A 31 0.09 -12.29 4.79
N LEU A 32 -0.59 -12.53 3.67
CA LEU A 32 -0.16 -12.00 2.38
C LEU A 32 -0.21 -10.47 2.34
N ALA A 33 -1.33 -9.87 2.75
CA ALA A 33 -1.56 -8.42 2.63
C ALA A 33 -0.76 -7.60 3.66
N VAL A 34 -0.58 -8.12 4.88
CA VAL A 34 0.06 -7.37 5.99
C VAL A 34 1.58 -7.56 6.01
N PHE A 35 2.09 -8.71 5.57
CA PHE A 35 3.52 -9.01 5.66
C PHE A 35 4.16 -9.17 4.28
N VAL A 36 3.68 -10.12 3.48
CA VAL A 36 4.37 -10.50 2.23
C VAL A 36 4.35 -9.36 1.20
N ALA A 37 3.20 -8.72 1.01
CA ALA A 37 3.06 -7.61 0.07
C ALA A 37 3.93 -6.40 0.48
N PRO A 38 3.82 -5.84 1.70
CA PRO A 38 4.67 -4.73 2.12
C PRO A 38 6.17 -5.01 2.00
N VAL A 39 6.63 -6.20 2.43
CA VAL A 39 8.05 -6.56 2.30
C VAL A 39 8.49 -6.55 0.84
N THR A 40 7.71 -7.18 -0.03
CA THR A 40 8.04 -7.28 -1.47
C THR A 40 8.02 -5.91 -2.15
N GLU A 41 6.99 -5.12 -1.87
CA GLU A 41 6.83 -3.79 -2.44
C GLU A 41 7.93 -2.84 -1.96
N GLU A 42 8.24 -2.81 -0.66
CA GLU A 42 9.33 -1.96 -0.16
C GLU A 42 10.70 -2.38 -0.70
N LEU A 43 10.99 -3.69 -0.84
CA LEU A 43 12.22 -4.15 -1.47
C LEU A 43 12.35 -3.63 -2.91
N LEU A 44 11.27 -3.68 -3.69
CA LEU A 44 11.27 -3.18 -5.06
C LEU A 44 11.39 -1.65 -5.11
N PHE A 45 10.52 -0.94 -4.39
CA PHE A 45 10.41 0.52 -4.51
C PHE A 45 11.52 1.25 -3.77
N ARG A 46 11.83 0.84 -2.53
CA ARG A 46 12.79 1.55 -1.65
C ARG A 46 14.16 0.86 -1.65
N GLY A 47 14.21 -0.46 -1.82
CA GLY A 47 15.46 -1.19 -1.95
C GLY A 47 16.13 -1.06 -3.32
N ILE A 48 15.36 -0.97 -4.41
CA ILE A 48 15.90 -0.99 -5.77
C ILE A 48 15.62 0.32 -6.52
N LEU A 49 14.35 0.66 -6.76
CA LEU A 49 13.99 1.73 -7.69
C LEU A 49 14.38 3.12 -7.18
N TYR A 50 14.07 3.44 -5.93
CA TYR A 50 14.38 4.73 -5.32
C TYR A 50 15.91 5.00 -5.29
N PRO A 51 16.77 4.10 -4.75
CA PRO A 51 18.21 4.29 -4.77
C PRO A 51 18.76 4.39 -6.20
N PHE A 52 18.27 3.56 -7.13
CA PHE A 52 18.70 3.58 -8.53
C PHE A 52 18.50 4.94 -9.19
N ILE A 53 17.36 5.60 -8.95
CA ILE A 53 17.03 6.92 -9.50
C ILE A 53 17.79 8.02 -8.74
N LYS A 54 17.83 7.94 -7.40
CA LYS A 54 18.52 8.93 -6.55
C LYS A 54 20.02 8.98 -6.86
N GLN A 55 20.67 7.83 -6.99
CA GLN A 55 22.11 7.72 -7.32
C GLN A 55 22.45 8.22 -8.72
N ARG A 56 21.46 8.33 -9.63
CA ARG A 56 21.62 8.97 -10.95
C ARG A 56 21.51 10.50 -10.93
N GLY A 57 21.37 11.10 -9.75
CA GLY A 57 21.28 12.54 -9.58
C GLY A 57 19.85 13.10 -9.68
N TYR A 58 18.82 12.26 -9.60
CA TYR A 58 17.42 12.68 -9.70
C TYR A 58 16.63 12.45 -8.40
N PRO A 59 16.99 13.09 -7.27
CA PRO A 59 16.35 12.83 -5.98
C PRO A 59 14.85 13.17 -5.97
N ASN A 60 14.44 14.26 -6.63
CA ASN A 60 13.02 14.62 -6.71
C ASN A 60 12.21 13.60 -7.53
N LEU A 61 12.79 13.05 -8.59
CA LEU A 61 12.16 11.99 -9.37
C LEU A 61 12.12 10.67 -8.59
N ALA A 62 13.14 10.37 -7.79
CA ALA A 62 13.13 9.22 -6.90
C ALA A 62 11.97 9.33 -5.90
N LEU A 63 11.80 10.49 -5.23
CA LEU A 63 10.72 10.69 -4.26
C LEU A 63 9.33 10.67 -4.93
N TRP A 64 9.07 11.58 -5.85
CA TRP A 64 7.74 11.75 -6.42
C TRP A 64 7.41 10.69 -7.46
N GLY A 65 8.36 10.32 -8.31
CA GLY A 65 8.15 9.35 -9.38
C GLY A 65 7.86 7.96 -8.84
N THR A 66 8.61 7.49 -7.83
CA THR A 66 8.35 6.16 -7.24
C THR A 66 7.06 6.13 -6.44
N ALA A 67 6.69 7.22 -5.75
CA ALA A 67 5.44 7.33 -5.03
C ALA A 67 4.20 7.35 -5.95
N VAL A 68 4.27 8.09 -7.05
CA VAL A 68 3.21 8.11 -8.08
C VAL A 68 3.07 6.74 -8.73
N LEU A 69 4.20 6.10 -9.09
CA LEU A 69 4.19 4.76 -9.66
C LEU A 69 3.59 3.74 -8.70
N PHE A 70 3.92 3.81 -7.41
CA PHE A 70 3.36 2.96 -6.37
C PHE A 70 1.82 3.05 -6.33
N GLY A 71 1.26 4.25 -6.29
CA GLY A 71 -0.19 4.45 -6.34
C GLY A 71 -0.82 3.99 -7.67
N ALA A 72 -0.14 4.22 -8.80
CA ALA A 72 -0.64 3.85 -10.13
C ALA A 72 -0.74 2.34 -10.35
N LEU A 73 0.21 1.54 -9.84
CA LEU A 73 0.21 0.08 -10.00
C LEU A 73 -0.94 -0.63 -9.29
N HIS A 74 -1.66 0.06 -8.41
CA HIS A 74 -2.87 -0.47 -7.77
C HIS A 74 -4.12 -0.37 -8.67
N LEU A 75 -4.01 0.27 -9.84
CA LEU A 75 -5.03 0.29 -10.90
C LEU A 75 -6.44 0.72 -10.43
N ASN A 76 -6.50 1.57 -9.41
CA ASN A 76 -7.76 2.06 -8.84
C ASN A 76 -7.66 3.55 -8.54
N LEU A 77 -8.53 4.34 -9.19
CA LEU A 77 -8.52 5.80 -9.07
C LEU A 77 -8.86 6.30 -7.66
N MET A 78 -9.66 5.56 -6.88
CA MET A 78 -10.02 5.94 -5.52
C MET A 78 -8.85 5.73 -4.56
N THR A 79 -8.04 4.69 -4.78
CA THR A 79 -6.86 4.42 -3.95
C THR A 79 -5.60 5.12 -4.47
N PHE A 80 -5.60 5.63 -5.70
CA PHE A 80 -4.45 6.30 -6.29
C PHE A 80 -3.87 7.41 -5.40
N VAL A 81 -4.70 8.41 -5.04
CA VAL A 81 -4.26 9.54 -4.21
C VAL A 81 -3.75 9.10 -2.83
N PRO A 82 -4.49 8.32 -2.03
CA PRO A 82 -3.99 7.91 -0.71
C PRO A 82 -2.75 7.02 -0.80
N LEU A 83 -2.64 6.15 -1.79
CA LEU A 83 -1.46 5.29 -1.95
C LEU A 83 -0.25 6.06 -2.49
N THR A 84 -0.43 7.06 -3.35
CA THR A 84 0.66 7.98 -3.71
C THR A 84 1.13 8.75 -2.49
N PHE A 85 0.22 9.25 -1.64
CA PHE A 85 0.60 9.93 -0.41
C PHE A 85 1.38 9.02 0.55
N LEU A 86 0.89 7.80 0.79
CA LEU A 86 1.63 6.77 1.53
C LEU A 86 3.01 6.54 0.88
N GLY A 87 3.04 6.46 -0.44
CA GLY A 87 4.25 6.30 -1.24
C GLY A 87 5.33 7.34 -0.91
N VAL A 88 4.93 8.62 -0.83
CA VAL A 88 5.80 9.75 -0.46
C VAL A 88 6.29 9.60 0.98
N VAL A 89 5.40 9.30 1.93
CA VAL A 89 5.75 9.14 3.35
C VAL A 89 6.77 8.02 3.54
N LEU A 90 6.56 6.87 2.91
CA LEU A 90 7.46 5.72 3.00
C LEU A 90 8.82 5.99 2.34
N ALA A 91 8.83 6.68 1.19
CA ALA A 91 10.07 7.10 0.54
C ALA A 91 10.85 8.11 1.40
N TRP A 92 10.17 9.10 1.98
CA TRP A 92 10.78 10.04 2.93
C TRP A 92 11.30 9.34 4.20
N LEU A 93 10.55 8.39 4.74
CA LEU A 93 10.97 7.60 5.91
C LEU A 93 12.22 6.78 5.61
N TYR A 94 12.27 6.11 4.47
CA TYR A 94 13.47 5.41 4.00
C TYR A 94 14.66 6.38 3.86
N ASP A 95 14.45 7.52 3.21
CA ASP A 95 15.52 8.49 2.93
C ASP A 95 16.14 9.10 4.19
N THR A 96 15.31 9.30 5.22
CA THR A 96 15.72 9.90 6.49
C THR A 96 16.33 8.90 7.46
N THR A 97 15.87 7.65 7.44
CA THR A 97 16.33 6.61 8.36
C THR A 97 17.48 5.77 7.81
N ASP A 98 17.68 5.77 6.49
CA ASP A 98 18.59 4.87 5.76
C ASP A 98 18.38 3.39 6.16
N ASN A 99 17.14 3.03 6.49
CA ASN A 99 16.78 1.72 7.01
C ASN A 99 15.52 1.20 6.32
N LEU A 100 15.65 0.11 5.58
CA LEU A 100 14.53 -0.49 4.86
C LEU A 100 13.49 -1.13 5.79
N ALA A 101 13.85 -1.49 7.02
CA ALA A 101 12.89 -2.01 7.98
C ALA A 101 11.86 -0.96 8.42
N ALA A 102 12.22 0.33 8.42
CA ALA A 102 11.32 1.42 8.81
C ALA A 102 10.09 1.55 7.89
N PRO A 103 10.23 1.70 6.55
CA PRO A 103 9.09 1.73 5.66
C PRO A 103 8.35 0.39 5.60
N ILE A 104 9.03 -0.76 5.72
CA ILE A 104 8.37 -2.08 5.78
C ILE A 104 7.39 -2.12 6.97
N PHE A 105 7.87 -1.75 8.16
CA PHE A 105 7.03 -1.78 9.36
C PHE A 105 5.85 -0.79 9.26
N ALA A 106 6.11 0.44 8.80
CA ALA A 106 5.07 1.45 8.63
C ALA A 106 4.00 1.02 7.61
N HIS A 107 4.42 0.42 6.49
CA HIS A 107 3.52 -0.09 5.47
C HIS A 107 2.73 -1.30 5.95
N SER A 108 3.37 -2.26 6.63
CA SER A 108 2.68 -3.37 7.29
C SER A 108 1.63 -2.89 8.29
N LEU A 109 1.93 -1.87 9.09
CA LEU A 109 0.97 -1.28 10.03
C LEU A 109 -0.22 -0.64 9.32
N PHE A 110 0.03 0.10 8.23
CA PHE A 110 -1.03 0.67 7.39
C PHE A 110 -1.93 -0.42 6.80
N ASN A 111 -1.36 -1.51 6.28
CA ASN A 111 -2.13 -2.63 5.74
C ASN A 111 -2.88 -3.39 6.83
N LEU A 112 -2.31 -3.56 8.02
CA LEU A 112 -2.99 -4.17 9.16
C LEU A 112 -4.23 -3.37 9.57
N ALA A 113 -4.11 -2.05 9.67
CA ALA A 113 -5.24 -1.18 9.99
C ALA A 113 -6.35 -1.28 8.94
N ASN A 114 -6.01 -1.28 7.65
CA ASN A 114 -6.97 -1.43 6.57
C ASN A 114 -7.60 -2.83 6.53
N PHE A 115 -6.82 -3.88 6.79
CA PHE A 115 -7.33 -5.25 6.87
C PHE A 115 -8.33 -5.38 8.02
N PHE A 116 -8.00 -4.86 9.21
CA PHE A 116 -8.91 -4.86 10.36
C PHE A 116 -10.20 -4.10 10.05
N ARG A 117 -10.09 -2.92 9.43
CA ARG A 117 -11.25 -2.15 8.98
C ARG A 117 -12.12 -2.96 8.02
N ALA A 118 -11.52 -3.64 7.04
CA ALA A 118 -12.24 -4.44 6.06
C ALA A 118 -12.96 -5.66 6.65
N VAL A 119 -12.47 -6.21 7.77
CA VAL A 119 -13.10 -7.33 8.49
C VAL A 119 -14.19 -6.85 9.46
N TRP A 120 -14.00 -5.70 10.11
CA TRP A 120 -14.87 -5.23 11.20
C TRP A 120 -16.00 -4.29 10.75
N GLU A 121 -15.83 -3.51 9.68
CA GLU A 121 -16.88 -2.60 9.21
C GLU A 121 -17.99 -3.37 8.47
N PRO A 122 -19.24 -3.36 8.98
CA PRO A 122 -20.37 -3.91 8.26
C PRO A 122 -20.66 -3.04 7.04
N GLN A 123 -20.85 -3.67 5.89
CA GLN A 123 -21.17 -2.96 4.65
C GLN A 123 -22.67 -2.68 4.64
N PHE A 124 -23.06 -1.51 5.14
CA PHE A 124 -24.42 -0.97 5.03
C PHE A 124 -24.58 -0.19 3.72
#